data_AF-H3KHR2-F1
#
_entry.id   AF-H3KHR2-F1
#
_cell.length_a   1.000
_cell.length_b   1.000
_cell.length_c   1.000
_cell.angle_alpha   90.00
_cell.angle_beta   90.00
_cell.angle_gamma   90.00
#
_symmetry.space_group_name_H-M   'P 1'
#
loop_
_entity.id
_entity.type
_entity.pdbx_description
1 polymer ?
#
loop_
_entity_poly.entity_id
_entity_poly.type
_entity_poly.pdbx_seq_one_letter_code
_entity_poly.pdbx_strand_id
1 'polypeptide(L)'
;MTNTINDRDLPLPADIAENLENAVAIRRAIHNEPEIGLDTVKTAEKAVAELRRIGCDEIVGNLGGAGVVGLIRGRGLPEGARRPR
;
A
#
# COMPACT_ATOMS: atom_id res chain seq x y z
N MET A 1 -19.01 25.74 7.04
CA MET A 1 -18.74 24.73 6.00
C MET A 1 -17.86 23.67 6.65
N THR A 2 -18.37 22.45 6.84
CA THR A 2 -17.66 21.36 7.50
C THR A 2 -16.53 20.90 6.59
N ASN A 3 -15.28 20.95 7.07
CA ASN A 3 -14.14 20.42 6.34
C ASN A 3 -14.14 18.89 6.50
N THR A 4 -14.87 18.21 5.62
CA THR A 4 -15.12 16.75 5.66
C THR A 4 -13.85 15.89 5.71
N ILE A 5 -12.69 16.45 5.36
CA ILE A 5 -11.41 15.74 5.31
C ILE A 5 -10.85 15.43 6.72
N ASN A 6 -11.22 16.17 7.78
CA ASN A 6 -10.61 16.04 9.12
C ASN A 6 -11.61 15.76 10.25
N ASP A 7 -12.83 15.35 9.94
CA ASP A 7 -13.86 15.09 10.95
C ASP A 7 -13.60 13.71 11.60
N ARG A 8 -13.13 13.70 12.85
CA ARG A 8 -12.70 12.48 13.57
C ARG A 8 -13.86 11.58 13.98
N ASP A 9 -15.07 12.10 13.95
CA ASP A 9 -16.28 11.41 14.40
C ASP A 9 -17.10 10.79 13.24
N LEU A 10 -16.61 10.91 11.99
CA LEU A 10 -17.22 10.23 10.85
C LEU A 10 -16.88 8.73 10.88
N PRO A 11 -17.84 7.84 10.53
CA PRO A 11 -17.56 6.42 10.39
C PRO A 11 -16.55 6.19 9.26
N LEU A 12 -15.63 5.24 9.48
CA LEU A 12 -14.72 4.78 8.44
C LEU A 12 -15.53 4.26 7.23
N PRO A 13 -15.12 4.61 5.99
CA PRO A 13 -15.67 3.99 4.79
C PRO A 13 -15.66 2.46 4.89
N ALA A 14 -16.74 1.80 4.44
CA ALA A 14 -16.96 0.37 4.69
C ALA A 14 -15.85 -0.51 4.12
N ASP A 15 -15.31 -0.14 2.95
CA ASP A 15 -14.18 -0.78 2.28
C ASP A 15 -12.87 -0.71 3.08
N ILE A 16 -12.64 0.42 3.76
CA ILE A 16 -11.50 0.59 4.67
C ILE A 16 -11.74 -0.17 5.97
N ALA A 17 -12.95 -0.11 6.51
CA ALA A 17 -13.32 -0.77 7.76
C ALA A 17 -13.11 -2.29 7.67
N GLU A 18 -13.46 -2.91 6.54
CA GLU A 18 -13.25 -4.35 6.29
C GLU A 18 -11.77 -4.75 6.35
N ASN A 19 -10.85 -3.87 5.95
CA ASN A 19 -9.41 -4.15 5.92
C ASN A 19 -8.63 -3.58 7.12
N LEU A 20 -9.31 -2.99 8.11
CA LEU A 20 -8.68 -2.29 9.22
C LEU A 20 -7.73 -3.20 10.02
N GLU A 21 -8.15 -4.43 10.30
CA GLU A 21 -7.34 -5.38 11.07
C GLU A 21 -6.03 -5.72 10.36
N ASN A 22 -6.08 -5.96 9.06
CA ASN A 22 -4.90 -6.21 8.23
C ASN A 22 -3.98 -4.99 8.20
N ALA A 23 -4.51 -3.79 7.99
CA ALA A 23 -3.73 -2.56 8.01
C ALA A 23 -3.04 -2.32 9.36
N VAL A 24 -3.73 -2.58 10.47
CA VAL A 24 -3.17 -2.49 11.82
C VAL A 24 -2.07 -3.53 12.04
N ALA A 25 -2.25 -4.75 11.54
CA ALA A 25 -1.26 -5.82 11.64
C ALA A 25 0.03 -5.45 10.87
N ILE A 26 -0.09 -4.96 9.63
CA ILE A 26 1.04 -4.48 8.83
C ILE A 26 1.78 -3.36 9.57
N ARG A 27 1.05 -2.36 10.07
CA ARG A 27 1.64 -1.25 10.83
C ARG A 27 2.41 -1.75 12.04
N ARG A 28 1.83 -2.66 12.84
CA ARG A 28 2.48 -3.25 14.02
C ARG A 28 3.74 -4.03 13.63
N ALA A 29 3.69 -4.84 12.58
CA ALA A 29 4.82 -5.63 12.12
C ALA A 29 6.01 -4.79 11.64
N ILE A 30 5.74 -3.64 11.00
CA ILE A 30 6.78 -2.69 10.60
C ILE A 30 7.31 -1.92 11.82
N HIS A 31 6.45 -1.47 12.72
CA HIS A 31 6.88 -0.71 13.90
C HIS A 31 7.62 -1.55 14.95
N ASN A 32 7.35 -2.86 15.03
CA ASN A 32 8.04 -3.75 15.96
C ASN A 32 9.49 -4.01 15.56
N GLU A 33 9.85 -3.78 14.30
CA GLU A 33 11.19 -4.02 13.77
C GLU A 33 11.57 -2.87 12.81
N PRO A 34 11.85 -1.68 13.36
CA PRO A 34 12.14 -0.50 12.55
C PRO A 34 13.50 -0.63 11.87
N GLU A 35 13.52 -0.34 10.57
CA GLU A 35 14.73 -0.21 9.75
C GLU A 35 14.89 1.26 9.32
N ILE A 36 16.14 1.72 9.13
CA ILE A 36 16.44 3.15 8.92
C ILE A 36 17.27 3.38 7.65
N GLY A 37 17.15 4.58 7.08
CA GLY A 37 17.87 4.95 5.87
C GLY A 37 17.43 4.11 4.67
N LEU A 38 18.40 3.67 3.85
CA LEU A 38 18.16 2.86 2.65
C LEU A 38 18.28 1.35 2.89
N ASP A 39 18.60 0.93 4.12
CA ASP A 39 18.76 -0.48 4.50
C ASP A 39 17.45 -0.99 5.13
N THR A 40 16.45 -1.23 4.29
CA THR A 40 15.08 -1.61 4.69
C THR A 40 14.66 -2.95 4.10
N VAL A 41 15.58 -3.92 4.11
CA VAL A 41 15.43 -5.22 3.44
C VAL A 41 14.22 -5.99 3.97
N LYS A 42 14.03 -6.06 5.29
CA LYS A 42 12.92 -6.82 5.89
C LYS A 42 11.59 -6.12 5.66
N THR A 43 11.58 -4.79 5.68
CA THR A 43 10.40 -3.98 5.37
C THR A 43 9.99 -4.16 3.91
N ALA A 44 10.96 -4.22 2.99
CA ALA A 44 10.71 -4.54 1.58
C ALA A 44 10.13 -5.95 1.39
N GLU A 45 10.66 -6.95 2.11
CA GLU A 45 10.12 -8.31 2.10
C GLU A 45 8.67 -8.35 2.59
N LYS A 46 8.35 -7.65 3.69
CA LYS A 46 6.98 -7.48 4.21
C LYS A 46 6.06 -6.85 3.16
N ALA A 47 6.53 -5.81 2.46
CA ALA A 47 5.77 -5.14 1.40
C ALA A 47 5.50 -6.07 0.19
N VAL A 48 6.51 -6.83 -0.26
CA VAL A 48 6.36 -7.81 -1.34
C VAL A 48 5.36 -8.90 -0.95
N ALA A 49 5.44 -9.43 0.29
CA ALA A 49 4.50 -10.42 0.79
C ALA A 49 3.06 -9.90 0.77
N GLU A 50 2.85 -8.66 1.20
CA GLU A 50 1.51 -8.06 1.19
C GLU A 50 0.98 -7.76 -0.22
N LEU A 51 1.82 -7.23 -1.12
CA LEU A 51 1.43 -7.02 -2.51
C LEU A 51 1.01 -8.33 -3.19
N ARG A 52 1.71 -9.44 -2.88
CA ARG A 52 1.31 -10.77 -3.35
C ARG A 52 -0.02 -11.21 -2.76
N ARG A 53 -0.24 -11.02 -1.45
CA ARG A 53 -1.50 -11.38 -0.78
C ARG A 53 -2.70 -10.62 -1.35
N ILE A 54 -2.52 -9.34 -1.67
CA ILE A 54 -3.55 -8.48 -2.26
C ILE A 54 -3.88 -8.89 -3.71
N GLY A 55 -3.00 -9.65 -4.37
CA GLY A 55 -3.19 -10.08 -5.76
C GLY A 55 -2.72 -9.03 -6.76
N CYS A 56 -1.62 -8.34 -6.46
CA CYS A 56 -0.98 -7.41 -7.38
C CYS A 56 -0.51 -8.17 -8.65
N ASP A 57 -0.78 -7.61 -9.83
CA ASP A 57 -0.53 -8.31 -11.10
C ASP A 57 0.95 -8.49 -11.40
N GLU A 58 1.76 -7.50 -11.00
CA GLU A 58 3.20 -7.52 -11.20
C GLU A 58 3.90 -6.81 -10.04
N ILE A 59 4.99 -7.40 -9.57
CA ILE A 59 5.76 -6.88 -8.45
C ILE A 59 7.23 -6.88 -8.84
N VAL A 60 7.84 -5.70 -8.80
CA VAL A 60 9.26 -5.49 -9.07
C VAL A 60 9.94 -5.03 -7.78
N GLY A 61 10.90 -5.82 -7.29
CA GLY A 61 11.72 -5.48 -6.12
C GLY A 61 13.11 -4.99 -6.51
N ASN A 62 13.95 -4.78 -5.49
CA ASN A 62 15.35 -4.37 -5.63
C ASN A 62 15.57 -3.05 -6.41
N LEU A 63 14.59 -2.15 -6.39
CA LEU A 63 14.68 -0.87 -7.08
C LEU A 63 15.40 0.13 -6.19
N GLY A 64 16.60 0.55 -6.60
CA GLY A 64 17.40 1.50 -5.83
C GLY A 64 17.80 0.98 -4.44
N GLY A 65 18.01 -0.33 -4.29
CA GLY A 65 18.24 -0.98 -3.00
C GLY A 65 17.01 -1.76 -2.58
N ALA A 66 16.32 -1.34 -1.51
CA ALA A 66 15.15 -2.03 -0.96
C ALA A 66 13.80 -1.58 -1.55
N GLY A 67 13.78 -0.79 -2.63
CA GLY A 67 12.53 -0.29 -3.23
C GLY A 67 11.70 -1.39 -3.90
N VAL A 68 10.38 -1.29 -3.75
CA VAL A 68 9.39 -2.22 -4.31
C VAL A 68 8.30 -1.44 -5.04
N VAL A 69 7.93 -1.91 -6.24
CA VAL A 69 6.82 -1.38 -7.04
C VAL A 69 5.83 -2.51 -7.33
N GLY A 70 4.55 -2.25 -7.05
CA GLY A 70 3.43 -3.11 -7.44
C GLY A 70 2.59 -2.45 -8.52
N LEU A 71 2.26 -3.18 -9.58
CA LEU A 71 1.37 -2.73 -10.65
C LEU A 71 0.03 -3.46 -10.55
N ILE A 72 -1.06 -2.70 -10.46
CA ILE A 72 -2.44 -3.19 -10.52
C ILE A 72 -3.09 -2.63 -11.79
N ARG A 73 -3.53 -3.51 -12.68
CA ARG A 73 -4.15 -3.17 -13.96
C ARG A 73 -5.64 -2.93 -13.76
N GLY A 74 -6.04 -1.66 -13.78
CA GLY A 74 -7.45 -1.27 -13.68
C GLY A 74 -8.27 -1.71 -14.90
N ARG A 75 -9.56 -1.98 -14.71
CA ARG A 75 -10.47 -2.54 -15.74
C ARG A 75 -10.94 -1.54 -16.82
N GLY A 76 -10.29 -0.39 -17.00
CA GLY A 76 -10.88 0.74 -17.73
C GLY A 76 -9.99 1.49 -18.71
N LEU A 77 -8.75 1.04 -18.95
CA LEU A 77 -7.84 1.74 -19.87
C LEU A 77 -7.31 0.74 -20.90
N PRO A 78 -7.52 0.97 -22.22
CA PRO A 78 -6.81 0.23 -23.24
C PRO A 78 -5.31 0.39 -23.05
N GLU A 79 -4.54 -0.61 -23.48
CA GLU A 79 -3.08 -0.61 -23.35
C GLU A 79 -2.50 0.68 -23.95
N GLY A 80 -1.77 1.45 -23.14
CA GLY A 80 -1.19 2.75 -23.53
C GLY A 80 -2.01 4.00 -23.19
N ALA A 81 -3.24 3.87 -22.66
CA ALA A 81 -4.01 5.04 -22.24
C ALA A 81 -3.54 5.59 -20.88
N ARG A 82 -3.00 6.83 -20.87
CA ARG A 82 -2.78 7.61 -19.62
C ARG A 82 -4.06 8.35 -19.26
N ARG A 83 -4.40 8.41 -17.96
CA ARG A 83 -5.32 9.45 -17.48
C ARG A 83 -4.70 10.82 -17.79
N PRO A 84 -5.44 11.76 -18.41
CA PRO A 84 -4.97 13.13 -18.55
C PRO A 84 -4.69 13.71 -17.15
N ARG A 85 -3.61 14.51 -17.05
CA ARG A 85 -3.26 15.21 -15.82
C ARG A 85 -4.20 16.38 -15.56
#